data_AF-A0A2N8EVG2-F1
#
_entry.id   AF-A0A2N8EVG2-F1
#
_cell.length_a   1.000
_cell.length_b   1.000
_cell.length_c   1.000
_cell.angle_alpha   90.00
_cell.angle_beta   90.00
_cell.angle_gamma   90.00
#
_symmetry.space_group_name_H-M   'P 1'
#
loop_
_entity.id
_entity.type
_entity.pdbx_description
1 polymer ?
#
loop_
_entity_poly.entity_id
_entity_poly.type
_entity_poly.pdbx_seq_one_letter_code
_entity_poly.pdbx_strand_id
1 'polypeptide(L)'
;MTKDQERSFIARITCNGMNMTFFDQILSASHFEPQRLKSPIPPNIVSTFEAYDPASRTMRPVGGRKRTAMVIHFRCYDDYYNMQILSEAYYQKYFSQGDQGVLGAYPAAGGDTTSFNLLDGYHQIITLDDLNASKASVYLKARNAGIIRQEIWRDPAYSRCFTDKTGDAVTFELEILERQVSSPASSTPYS
;
A
#
# COMPACT_ATOMS: atom_id res chain seq x y z
N MET A 1 -10.15 26.85 3.11
CA MET A 1 -9.57 25.51 2.97
C MET A 1 -8.07 25.67 3.15
N THR A 2 -7.37 24.78 3.87
CA THR A 2 -5.90 24.87 3.95
C THR A 2 -5.28 24.24 2.70
N LYS A 3 -4.04 24.61 2.38
CA LYS A 3 -3.32 24.04 1.23
C LYS A 3 -3.19 22.50 1.32
N ASP A 4 -3.03 22.00 2.53
CA ASP A 4 -3.06 20.56 2.83
C ASP A 4 -4.40 19.91 2.46
N GLN A 5 -5.52 20.56 2.76
CA GLN A 5 -6.86 20.06 2.41
C GLN A 5 -7.06 20.07 0.89
N GLU A 6 -6.61 21.13 0.21
CA GLU A 6 -6.68 21.24 -1.25
C GLU A 6 -5.83 20.16 -1.94
N ARG A 7 -4.74 19.74 -1.31
CA ARG A 7 -3.85 18.68 -1.83
C ARG A 7 -4.22 17.27 -1.40
N SER A 8 -5.21 17.11 -0.54
CA SER A 8 -5.68 15.80 -0.08
C SER A 8 -6.68 15.19 -1.06
N PHE A 9 -6.64 13.88 -1.28
CA PHE A 9 -7.47 13.22 -2.28
C PHE A 9 -7.74 11.76 -1.95
N ILE A 10 -8.70 11.15 -2.64
CA ILE A 10 -9.00 9.72 -2.55
C ILE A 10 -8.66 9.08 -3.89
N ALA A 11 -7.95 7.96 -3.84
CA ALA A 11 -7.63 7.20 -5.04
C ALA A 11 -7.69 5.69 -4.79
N ARG A 12 -8.00 4.93 -5.85
CA ARG A 12 -7.64 3.51 -5.91
C ARG A 12 -6.16 3.39 -6.23
N ILE A 13 -5.51 2.41 -5.61
CA ILE A 13 -4.09 2.13 -5.81
C ILE A 13 -3.91 0.71 -6.33
N THR A 14 -3.10 0.59 -7.37
CA THR A 14 -2.54 -0.69 -7.86
C THR A 14 -1.02 -0.59 -7.89
N CYS A 15 -0.36 -1.74 -8.04
CA CYS A 15 1.08 -1.80 -8.26
C CYS A 15 1.36 -2.61 -9.54
N ASN A 16 2.07 -2.01 -10.49
CA ASN A 16 2.35 -2.60 -11.80
C ASN A 16 1.07 -3.16 -12.47
N GLY A 17 -0.05 -2.43 -12.33
CA GLY A 17 -1.37 -2.82 -12.86
C GLY A 17 -2.07 -3.96 -12.12
N MET A 18 -1.55 -4.44 -10.99
CA MET A 18 -2.18 -5.47 -10.15
C MET A 18 -2.83 -4.87 -8.92
N ASN A 19 -4.02 -5.39 -8.60
CA ASN A 19 -4.69 -5.04 -7.35
C ASN A 19 -3.85 -5.47 -6.16
N MET A 20 -3.70 -4.54 -5.22
CA MET A 20 -3.05 -4.77 -3.95
C MET A 20 -4.03 -5.40 -2.96
N THR A 21 -3.51 -6.21 -2.04
CA THR A 21 -4.26 -6.98 -1.03
C THR A 21 -3.42 -7.15 0.23
N PHE A 22 -3.83 -8.03 1.13
CA PHE A 22 -3.13 -8.36 2.37
C PHE A 22 -2.85 -9.85 2.48
N PHE A 23 -1.86 -10.23 3.27
CA PHE A 23 -1.48 -11.64 3.46
C PHE A 23 -2.65 -12.52 3.94
N ASP A 24 -3.49 -12.05 4.85
CA ASP A 24 -4.66 -12.79 5.33
C ASP A 24 -5.75 -13.06 4.29
N GLN A 25 -5.70 -12.38 3.14
CA GLN A 25 -6.62 -12.63 2.02
C GLN A 25 -6.10 -13.68 1.04
N ILE A 26 -4.80 -13.99 1.08
CA ILE A 26 -4.14 -14.87 0.10
C ILE A 26 -3.46 -16.09 0.74
N LEU A 27 -3.18 -16.06 2.05
CA LEU A 27 -2.54 -17.16 2.78
C LEU A 27 -3.54 -17.85 3.72
N SER A 28 -3.28 -19.12 4.02
CA SER A 28 -4.06 -19.86 5.02
C SER A 28 -3.74 -19.36 6.44
N ALA A 29 -4.72 -19.45 7.33
CA ALA A 29 -4.59 -19.05 8.74
C ALA A 29 -3.38 -19.67 9.46
N SER A 30 -2.96 -20.87 9.06
CA SER A 30 -1.78 -21.53 9.60
C SER A 30 -0.48 -20.72 9.47
N HIS A 31 -0.37 -19.79 8.51
CA HIS A 31 0.81 -18.92 8.37
C HIS A 31 0.94 -17.89 9.51
N PHE A 32 -0.16 -17.60 10.20
CA PHE A 32 -0.24 -16.59 11.25
C PHE A 32 -0.21 -17.20 12.65
N GLU A 33 -0.29 -18.53 12.73
CA GLU A 33 -0.22 -19.27 13.99
C GLU A 33 1.21 -19.77 14.26
N PRO A 34 1.62 -19.89 15.53
CA PRO A 34 2.89 -20.49 15.88
C PRO A 34 3.01 -21.92 15.34
N GLN A 35 4.03 -22.18 14.52
CA GLN A 35 4.36 -23.53 14.05
C GLN A 35 5.69 -23.97 14.66
N ARG A 36 5.88 -25.30 14.81
CA ARG A 36 7.09 -25.87 15.44
C ARG A 36 8.43 -25.40 14.83
N LEU A 37 8.45 -25.04 13.54
CA LEU A 37 9.67 -24.71 12.79
C LEU A 37 9.61 -23.35 12.08
N LYS A 38 8.52 -22.59 12.22
CA LYS A 38 8.29 -21.36 11.45
C LYS A 38 7.69 -20.29 12.34
N SER A 39 8.31 -19.11 12.33
CA SER A 39 7.74 -17.93 12.98
C SER A 39 6.47 -17.50 12.26
N PRO A 40 5.41 -17.14 12.99
CA PRO A 40 4.21 -16.58 12.38
C PRO A 40 4.59 -15.26 11.69
N ILE A 41 3.95 -15.01 10.55
CA ILE A 41 4.07 -13.72 9.85
C ILE A 41 2.87 -12.83 10.21
N PRO A 42 2.98 -11.50 10.09
CA PRO A 42 1.83 -10.63 10.34
C PRO A 42 0.76 -10.80 9.23
N PRO A 43 -0.53 -10.89 9.58
CA PRO A 43 -1.62 -11.06 8.59
C PRO A 43 -1.88 -9.81 7.74
N ASN A 44 -1.53 -8.64 8.28
CA ASN A 44 -1.87 -7.31 7.76
C ASN A 44 -0.83 -6.73 6.80
N ILE A 45 0.11 -7.54 6.31
CA ILE A 45 1.14 -7.11 5.36
C ILE A 45 0.53 -6.92 3.98
N VAL A 46 0.85 -5.79 3.34
CA VAL A 46 0.42 -5.46 1.99
C VAL A 46 1.12 -6.35 0.97
N SER A 47 0.35 -6.90 0.03
CA SER A 47 0.78 -7.84 -0.99
C SER A 47 0.02 -7.64 -2.30
N THR A 48 0.22 -8.53 -3.26
CA THR A 48 -0.55 -8.67 -4.51
C THR A 48 -1.15 -10.07 -4.59
N PHE A 49 -2.11 -10.30 -5.49
CA PHE A 49 -2.74 -11.61 -5.72
C PHE A 49 -1.86 -12.61 -6.48
N GLU A 50 -0.56 -12.66 -6.15
CA GLU A 50 0.39 -13.60 -6.73
C GLU A 50 1.32 -14.18 -5.66
N ALA A 51 1.66 -15.46 -5.81
CA ALA A 51 2.70 -16.13 -5.03
C ALA A 51 3.78 -16.70 -5.94
N TYR A 52 5.01 -16.69 -5.48
CA TYR A 52 6.17 -17.28 -6.11
C TYR A 52 6.12 -18.80 -6.00
N ASP A 53 6.10 -19.50 -7.14
CA ASP A 53 6.29 -20.94 -7.20
C ASP A 53 7.79 -21.26 -7.32
N PRO A 54 8.44 -21.85 -6.30
CA PRO A 54 9.86 -22.18 -6.36
C PRO A 54 10.21 -23.25 -7.42
N ALA A 55 9.25 -24.12 -7.78
CA ALA A 55 9.47 -25.18 -8.75
C ALA A 55 9.56 -24.62 -10.18
N SER A 56 8.63 -23.73 -10.55
CA SER A 56 8.68 -23.06 -11.86
C SER A 56 9.46 -21.75 -11.88
N ARG A 57 9.89 -21.25 -10.71
CA ARG A 57 10.58 -19.97 -10.53
C ARG A 57 9.82 -18.76 -11.09
N THR A 58 8.50 -18.81 -11.02
CA THR A 58 7.61 -17.76 -11.56
C THR A 58 6.59 -17.32 -10.53
N MET A 59 6.12 -16.08 -10.64
CA MET A 59 4.92 -15.65 -9.94
C MET A 59 3.69 -16.32 -10.57
N ARG A 60 2.79 -16.81 -9.74
CA ARG A 60 1.51 -17.41 -10.16
C ARG A 60 0.37 -16.69 -9.46
N PRO A 61 -0.74 -16.40 -10.16
CA PRO A 61 -1.93 -15.89 -9.53
C PRO A 61 -2.40 -16.83 -8.42
N VAL A 62 -2.67 -16.27 -7.25
CA VAL A 62 -3.31 -17.02 -6.15
C VAL A 62 -4.81 -16.74 -6.14
N GLY A 63 -5.59 -17.78 -5.81
CA GLY A 63 -7.03 -17.67 -5.69
C GLY A 63 -7.39 -16.77 -4.51
N GLY A 64 -8.18 -15.72 -4.75
CA GLY A 64 -8.72 -14.83 -3.74
C GLY A 64 -10.15 -14.42 -4.09
N ARG A 65 -10.99 -14.27 -3.07
CA ARG A 65 -12.32 -13.64 -3.20
C ARG A 65 -12.15 -12.19 -3.64
N LYS A 66 -13.12 -11.68 -4.42
CA LYS A 66 -13.24 -10.31 -4.98
C LYS A 66 -11.94 -9.50 -5.00
N ARG A 67 -11.35 -9.37 -6.19
CA ARG A 67 -10.20 -8.50 -6.47
C ARG A 67 -10.64 -7.03 -6.50
N THR A 68 -11.19 -6.50 -5.43
CA THR A 68 -11.48 -5.07 -5.37
C THR A 68 -10.17 -4.32 -5.13
N ALA A 69 -9.92 -3.27 -5.91
CA ALA A 69 -8.74 -2.44 -5.72
C ALA A 69 -8.79 -1.74 -4.36
N MET A 70 -7.64 -1.64 -3.69
CA MET A 70 -7.52 -0.93 -2.43
C MET A 70 -7.80 0.57 -2.66
N VAL A 71 -8.60 1.18 -1.79
CA VAL A 71 -8.92 2.61 -1.84
C VAL A 71 -8.23 3.28 -0.66
N ILE A 72 -7.53 4.38 -0.93
CA ILE A 72 -6.75 5.11 0.06
C ILE A 72 -7.14 6.59 0.02
N HIS A 73 -7.30 7.17 1.20
CA HIS A 73 -7.29 8.61 1.43
C HIS A 73 -5.84 9.07 1.63
N PHE A 74 -5.38 9.89 0.70
CA PHE A 74 -4.09 10.57 0.75
C PHE A 74 -4.30 11.90 1.46
N ARG A 75 -4.07 11.92 2.77
CA ARG A 75 -4.15 13.13 3.58
C ARG A 75 -2.82 13.87 3.51
N CYS A 76 -2.82 15.03 2.86
CA CYS A 76 -1.62 15.83 2.67
C CYS A 76 -1.25 16.60 3.94
N TYR A 77 0.05 16.79 4.12
CA TYR A 77 0.70 17.66 5.07
C TYR A 77 1.90 18.28 4.35
N ASP A 78 1.82 19.54 3.96
CA ASP A 78 2.82 20.23 3.15
C ASP A 78 3.11 19.56 1.78
N ASP A 79 4.09 18.65 1.74
CA ASP A 79 4.57 17.92 0.56
C ASP A 79 4.54 16.38 0.71
N TYR A 80 3.94 15.87 1.81
CA TYR A 80 3.86 14.45 2.11
C TYR A 80 2.45 14.05 2.53
N TYR A 81 2.21 12.74 2.57
CA TYR A 81 0.91 12.15 2.78
C TYR A 81 0.93 11.12 3.89
N ASN A 82 -0.05 11.15 4.79
CA ASN A 82 -0.46 9.93 5.48
C ASN A 82 -1.57 9.26 4.68
N MET A 83 -1.48 7.94 4.54
CA MET A 83 -2.32 7.15 3.66
C MET A 83 -3.26 6.29 4.48
N GLN A 84 -4.54 6.67 4.57
CA GLN A 84 -5.55 5.92 5.32
C GLN A 84 -6.35 5.02 4.38
N ILE A 85 -6.52 3.75 4.77
CA ILE A 85 -7.25 2.75 4.00
C ILE A 85 -8.75 2.95 4.17
N LEU A 86 -9.47 3.06 3.05
CA LEU A 86 -10.92 3.22 3.00
C LEU A 86 -11.65 1.96 2.53
N SER A 87 -10.95 0.98 1.96
CA SER A 87 -11.52 -0.33 1.65
C SER A 87 -11.96 -1.07 2.92
N GLU A 88 -12.96 -1.96 2.80
CA GLU A 88 -13.51 -2.74 3.92
C GLU A 88 -12.42 -3.49 4.71
N ALA A 89 -11.51 -4.16 4.00
CA ALA A 89 -10.35 -4.76 4.61
C ALA A 89 -9.44 -3.68 5.18
N TYR A 90 -9.24 -3.75 6.51
CA TYR A 90 -8.43 -2.80 7.27
C TYR A 90 -8.91 -1.34 7.20
N TYR A 91 -10.23 -1.13 7.11
CA TYR A 91 -10.83 0.21 7.13
C TYR A 91 -10.29 1.07 8.30
N GLN A 92 -9.96 2.33 7.99
CA GLN A 92 -9.37 3.34 8.87
C GLN A 92 -7.96 3.06 9.40
N LYS A 93 -7.36 1.91 9.08
CA LYS A 93 -5.94 1.68 9.30
C LYS A 93 -5.11 2.50 8.31
N TYR A 94 -3.84 2.68 8.63
CA TYR A 94 -2.90 3.40 7.80
C TYR A 94 -2.03 2.43 7.04
N PHE A 95 -1.88 2.72 5.75
CA PHE A 95 -0.86 2.13 4.91
C PHE A 95 0.49 2.66 5.42
N SER A 96 1.24 1.84 6.15
CA SER A 96 2.40 2.28 6.95
C SER A 96 3.43 1.17 7.05
N GLN A 97 4.69 1.51 7.31
CA GLN A 97 5.72 0.53 7.63
C GLN A 97 5.58 0.08 9.09
N GLY A 98 5.65 -1.23 9.34
CA GLY A 98 5.79 -1.77 10.70
C GLY A 98 7.24 -1.88 11.14
N ASP A 99 7.49 -2.49 12.30
CA ASP A 99 8.83 -2.64 12.90
C ASP A 99 9.85 -3.33 11.99
N GLN A 100 9.38 -4.19 11.09
CA GLN A 100 10.23 -4.91 10.14
C GLN A 100 10.58 -4.07 8.90
N GLY A 101 10.03 -2.86 8.76
CA GLY A 101 10.19 -1.99 7.58
C GLY A 101 9.32 -2.41 6.40
N VAL A 102 8.41 -3.37 6.59
CA VAL A 102 7.50 -3.86 5.56
C VAL A 102 6.17 -3.11 5.68
N LEU A 103 5.59 -2.76 4.53
CA LEU A 103 4.31 -2.09 4.46
C LEU A 103 3.17 -3.03 4.84
N GLY A 104 2.29 -2.50 5.67
CA GLY A 104 1.12 -3.17 6.19
C GLY A 104 0.02 -2.17 6.52
N ALA A 105 -1.09 -2.69 7.00
CA ALA A 105 -2.17 -1.89 7.55
C ALA A 105 -2.05 -1.80 9.08
N TYR A 106 -1.69 -0.63 9.61
CA TYR A 106 -1.45 -0.43 11.04
C TYR A 106 -2.40 0.60 11.65
N PRO A 107 -2.69 0.57 12.96
CA PRO A 107 -3.36 1.67 13.64
C PRO A 107 -2.60 2.99 13.47
N ALA A 108 -3.28 4.11 13.65
CA ALA A 108 -2.59 5.40 13.78
C ALA A 108 -1.62 5.36 14.96
N ALA A 109 -0.38 5.81 14.76
CA ALA A 109 0.67 5.84 15.76
C ALA A 109 1.19 7.27 16.01
N GLY A 110 0.34 8.29 15.76
CA GLY A 110 0.76 9.68 15.84
C GLY A 110 1.91 9.98 14.88
N GLY A 111 2.99 10.58 15.40
CA GLY A 111 4.20 10.91 14.64
C GLY A 111 4.95 9.71 14.05
N ASP A 112 4.70 8.50 14.57
CA ASP A 112 5.32 7.26 14.07
C ASP A 112 4.55 6.64 12.90
N THR A 113 3.36 7.17 12.57
CA THR A 113 2.63 6.76 11.36
C THR A 113 3.47 7.12 10.14
N THR A 114 3.79 6.15 9.29
CA THR A 114 4.64 6.43 8.12
C THR A 114 3.97 7.46 7.23
N SER A 115 4.77 8.46 6.85
CA SER A 115 4.41 9.48 5.87
C SER A 115 5.13 9.20 4.55
N PHE A 116 4.49 9.50 3.44
CA PHE A 116 5.01 9.23 2.11
C PHE A 116 5.06 10.50 1.27
N ASN A 117 6.18 10.73 0.59
CA ASN A 117 6.19 11.61 -0.56
C ASN A 117 5.75 10.82 -1.79
N LEU A 118 4.96 11.45 -2.66
CA LEU A 118 4.71 10.95 -4.00
C LEU A 118 5.82 11.47 -4.89
N LEU A 119 6.41 10.60 -5.72
CA LEU A 119 7.43 11.00 -6.67
C LEU A 119 6.98 10.74 -8.12
N ASP A 120 7.37 11.63 -9.02
CA ASP A 120 7.16 11.44 -10.46
C ASP A 120 8.19 10.48 -11.09
N GLY A 121 8.13 10.34 -12.42
CA GLY A 121 9.08 9.52 -13.19
C GLY A 121 10.54 9.98 -13.15
N TYR A 122 10.80 11.21 -12.69
CA TYR A 122 12.13 11.79 -12.47
C TYR A 122 12.50 11.83 -10.98
N HIS A 123 11.73 11.12 -10.14
CA HIS A 123 11.86 11.07 -8.68
C HIS A 123 11.77 12.43 -7.98
N GLN A 124 11.11 13.41 -8.61
CA GLN A 124 10.80 14.70 -7.96
C GLN A 124 9.55 14.55 -7.10
N ILE A 125 9.56 15.20 -5.93
CA ILE A 125 8.38 15.22 -5.05
C ILE A 125 7.26 15.98 -5.76
N ILE A 126 6.11 15.35 -5.83
CA ILE A 126 4.89 15.90 -6.40
C ILE A 126 3.75 15.82 -5.40
N THR A 127 2.75 16.66 -5.62
CA THR A 127 1.50 16.69 -4.87
C THR A 127 0.32 16.59 -5.82
N LEU A 128 -0.91 16.67 -5.30
CA LEU A 128 -2.11 16.69 -6.12
C LEU A 128 -2.11 17.82 -7.16
N ASP A 129 -1.44 18.94 -6.87
CA ASP A 129 -1.31 20.09 -7.78
C ASP A 129 -0.65 19.71 -9.12
N ASP A 130 0.22 18.69 -9.09
CA ASP A 130 0.97 18.21 -10.25
C ASP A 130 0.22 17.10 -11.00
N LEU A 131 -0.81 16.51 -10.38
CA LEU A 131 -1.60 15.41 -10.91
C LEU A 131 -2.88 15.93 -11.56
N ASN A 132 -2.82 16.40 -12.81
CA ASN A 132 -4.00 16.97 -13.49
C ASN A 132 -5.00 15.92 -14.03
N ALA A 133 -4.53 14.72 -14.36
CA ALA A 133 -5.38 13.63 -14.86
C ALA A 133 -6.02 12.83 -13.72
N SER A 134 -7.10 12.10 -14.01
CA SER A 134 -7.70 11.16 -13.05
C SER A 134 -6.84 9.90 -12.85
N LYS A 135 -5.83 9.68 -13.68
CA LYS A 135 -4.88 8.58 -13.55
C LYS A 135 -3.47 9.12 -13.45
N ALA A 136 -2.67 8.54 -12.56
CA ALA A 136 -1.27 8.88 -12.37
C ALA A 136 -0.45 7.61 -12.08
N SER A 137 0.84 7.65 -12.40
CA SER A 137 1.81 6.65 -11.97
C SER A 137 2.86 7.36 -11.12
N VAL A 138 3.08 6.87 -9.91
CA VAL A 138 3.96 7.50 -8.92
C VAL A 138 4.86 6.47 -8.27
N TYR A 139 6.02 6.91 -7.78
CA TYR A 139 6.76 6.15 -6.77
C TYR A 139 6.34 6.64 -5.38
N LEU A 140 6.30 5.73 -4.42
CA LEU A 140 6.14 6.09 -3.02
C LEU A 140 7.51 6.12 -2.36
N LYS A 141 7.83 7.20 -1.65
CA LYS A 141 9.01 7.27 -0.79
C LYS A 141 8.57 7.49 0.65
N ALA A 142 8.97 6.60 1.55
CA ALA A 142 8.80 6.85 2.97
C ALA A 142 9.63 8.11 3.35
N ARG A 143 9.00 9.09 4.00
CA ARG A 143 9.58 10.43 4.19
C ARG A 143 10.95 10.38 4.85
N ASN A 144 11.06 9.57 5.90
CA ASN A 144 12.29 9.37 6.69
C ASN A 144 13.11 8.14 6.24
N ALA A 145 12.84 7.60 5.04
CA ALA A 145 13.45 6.37 4.55
C ALA A 145 13.55 6.35 3.01
N GLY A 146 13.68 5.15 2.43
CA GLY A 146 13.86 4.95 0.99
C GLY A 146 12.59 4.98 0.14
N ILE A 147 12.78 4.86 -1.19
CA ILE A 147 11.70 4.55 -2.14
C ILE A 147 11.19 3.14 -1.82
N ILE A 148 9.87 2.99 -1.81
CA ILE A 148 9.21 1.71 -1.65
C ILE A 148 9.51 0.82 -2.85
N ARG A 149 9.97 -0.38 -2.52
CA ARG A 149 10.36 -1.46 -3.40
C ARG A 149 9.47 -2.66 -3.16
N GLN A 150 9.42 -3.52 -4.15
CA GLN A 150 8.74 -4.81 -4.07
C GLN A 150 9.78 -5.92 -3.99
N GLU A 151 9.58 -6.84 -3.06
CA GLU A 151 10.37 -8.06 -2.95
C GLU A 151 9.46 -9.28 -2.72
N ILE A 152 10.06 -10.46 -2.69
CA ILE A 152 9.35 -11.68 -2.31
C ILE A 152 9.64 -11.94 -0.84
N TRP A 153 8.60 -11.88 -0.02
CA TRP A 153 8.63 -12.52 1.28
C TRP A 153 8.75 -14.02 1.04
N ARG A 154 9.91 -14.60 1.36
CA ARG A 154 10.21 -16.02 1.13
C ARG A 154 9.46 -16.91 2.13
N ASP A 155 10.06 -17.99 2.60
CA ASP A 155 9.42 -18.84 3.60
C ASP A 155 8.95 -18.00 4.81
N PRO A 156 7.69 -18.10 5.26
CA PRO A 156 6.66 -19.05 4.81
C PRO A 156 5.68 -18.54 3.75
N ALA A 157 5.69 -17.26 3.37
CA ALA A 157 4.64 -16.65 2.55
C ALA A 157 4.79 -16.92 1.05
N TYR A 158 6.02 -16.95 0.54
CA TYR A 158 6.33 -16.94 -0.90
C TYR A 158 5.49 -15.91 -1.68
N SER A 159 5.20 -14.76 -1.09
CA SER A 159 4.28 -13.76 -1.64
C SER A 159 5.01 -12.42 -1.74
N ARG A 160 4.53 -11.52 -2.60
CA ARG A 160 5.13 -10.18 -2.67
C ARG A 160 4.86 -9.41 -1.39
N CYS A 161 5.85 -8.62 -0.99
CA CYS A 161 5.70 -7.60 0.02
C CYS A 161 6.39 -6.32 -0.44
N PHE A 162 6.13 -5.24 0.26
CA PHE A 162 6.67 -3.92 -0.08
C PHE A 162 7.48 -3.37 1.09
N THR A 163 8.67 -2.87 0.81
CA THR A 163 9.65 -2.40 1.81
C THR A 163 10.49 -1.29 1.20
N ASP A 164 11.15 -0.45 2.00
CA ASP A 164 12.12 0.52 1.49
C ASP A 164 13.56 -0.02 1.48
N LYS A 165 13.79 -1.24 1.99
CA LYS A 165 15.13 -1.80 2.26
C LYS A 165 15.73 -2.56 1.08
N THR A 166 14.94 -3.41 0.43
CA THR A 166 15.42 -4.41 -0.55
C THR A 166 14.42 -4.58 -1.70
N GLY A 167 14.88 -5.19 -2.79
CA GLY A 167 14.04 -5.46 -3.96
C GLY A 167 14.03 -4.36 -5.00
N ASP A 168 13.08 -4.49 -5.93
CA ASP A 168 13.00 -3.64 -7.13
C ASP A 168 12.11 -2.43 -6.85
N ALA A 169 12.51 -1.24 -7.32
CA ALA A 169 11.64 -0.08 -7.25
C ALA A 169 10.39 -0.33 -8.11
N VAL A 170 9.23 0.06 -7.59
CA VAL A 170 7.94 -0.19 -8.25
C VAL A 170 7.13 1.09 -8.37
N THR A 171 6.32 1.15 -9.43
CA THR A 171 5.34 2.19 -9.60
C THR A 171 4.01 1.77 -9.00
N PHE A 172 3.34 2.76 -8.41
CA PHE A 172 1.97 2.65 -7.96
C PHE A 172 1.09 3.46 -8.91
N GLU A 173 0.09 2.80 -9.49
CA GLU A 173 -0.87 3.49 -10.35
C GLU A 173 -2.06 3.92 -9.51
N LEU A 174 -2.38 5.20 -9.62
CA LEU A 174 -3.47 5.86 -8.92
C LEU A 174 -4.62 6.11 -9.89
N GLU A 175 -5.83 5.72 -9.51
CA GLU A 175 -7.07 6.22 -10.09
C GLU A 175 -7.72 7.16 -9.07
N ILE A 176 -7.55 8.47 -9.28
CA ILE A 176 -8.07 9.54 -8.42
C ILE A 176 -9.58 9.58 -8.57
N LEU A 177 -10.27 9.29 -7.47
CA LEU A 177 -11.73 9.23 -7.38
C LEU A 177 -12.30 10.59 -6.96
N GLU A 178 -11.65 11.24 -5.99
CA GLU A 178 -12.07 12.53 -5.45
C GLU A 178 -10.86 13.39 -5.12
N ARG A 179 -10.97 14.69 -5.35
CA ARG A 179 -9.93 15.69 -5.08
C ARG A 179 -10.36 16.61 -3.96
N GLN A 180 -9.39 17.25 -3.30
CA GLN A 180 -9.62 18.26 -2.25
C GLN A 180 -10.45 17.71 -1.07
N VAL A 181 -10.18 16.45 -0.68
CA VAL A 181 -10.92 15.75 0.39
C VAL A 181 -10.16 15.85 1.70
N SER A 182 -10.64 16.67 2.64
CA SER A 182 -10.02 16.87 3.95
C SER A 182 -10.25 15.70 4.91
N SER A 183 -11.45 15.11 4.87
CA SER A 183 -11.86 13.94 5.63
C SER A 183 -12.86 13.14 4.79
N PRO A 184 -12.68 11.82 4.63
CA PRO A 184 -13.67 10.99 3.97
C PRO A 184 -14.97 10.95 4.79
N ALA A 185 -16.12 11.06 4.14
CA ALA A 185 -17.42 11.03 4.81
C ALA A 185 -17.84 9.59 5.20
N SER A 186 -17.44 8.57 4.45
CA SER A 186 -17.62 7.14 4.78
C SER A 186 -16.75 6.24 3.88
N SER A 187 -16.71 4.92 4.15
CA SER A 187 -16.12 3.90 3.26
C SER A 187 -16.88 3.72 1.94
N THR A 188 -18.14 4.12 1.90
CA THR A 188 -19.04 4.15 0.73
C THR A 188 -19.02 5.55 0.11
N PRO A 189 -18.66 5.70 -1.18
CA PRO A 189 -19.17 4.87 -2.29
C PRO A 189 -18.10 4.06 -3.06
N TYR A 190 -16.95 3.74 -2.48
CA TYR A 190 -15.80 3.24 -3.27
C TYR A 190 -15.74 1.72 -3.47
N SER A 191 -16.85 1.01 -3.24
CA SER A 191 -17.01 -0.45 -3.37
C SER A 191 -16.93 -0.99 -4.80
#